data_AF-W4V2N8-F1
#
_entry.id   AF-W4V2N8-F1
#
_cell.length_a   1.000
_cell.length_b   1.000
_cell.length_c   1.000
_cell.angle_alpha   90.00
_cell.angle_beta   90.00
_cell.angle_gamma   90.00
#
_symmetry.space_group_name_H-M   'P 1'
#
loop_
_entity.id
_entity.type
_entity.pdbx_description
1 polymer ?
#
loop_
_entity_poly.entity_id
_entity_poly.type
_entity_poly.pdbx_seq_one_letter_code
_entity_poly.pdbx_strand_id
1 'polypeptide(L)' 'MVFEKRSGNEVEFSMPSQCPVCGAYVVREEGEAAYRCTGIECSAQLYRKIVHFASRDAMNIEGLGPAIIEVLLEKGL' A
#
# COMPACT_ATOMS: atom_id res chain seq x y z
N MET A 1 -1.06 10.08 -26.09
CA MET A 1 -1.56 8.70 -25.97
C MET A 1 -1.93 8.21 -27.37
N VAL A 2 -1.54 7.00 -27.77
CA VAL A 2 -1.86 6.47 -29.10
C VAL A 2 -3.15 5.65 -29.02
N PHE A 3 -4.27 6.31 -29.25
CA PHE A 3 -5.60 5.68 -29.19
C PHE A 3 -5.84 4.71 -30.36
N GLU A 4 -5.21 4.95 -31.51
CA GLU A 4 -5.34 4.17 -32.75
C GLU A 4 -4.87 2.71 -32.63
N LYS A 5 -4.09 2.39 -31.60
CA LYS A 5 -3.61 1.03 -31.31
C LYS A 5 -4.51 0.24 -30.34
N ARG A 6 -5.58 0.86 -29.85
CA ARG A 6 -6.52 0.18 -28.95
C ARG A 6 -7.29 -0.88 -29.74
N SER A 7 -7.36 -2.06 -29.15
CA SER A 7 -8.04 -3.24 -29.69
C SER A 7 -9.56 -3.16 -29.55
N GLY A 8 -10.07 -2.28 -28.70
CA GLY A 8 -11.49 -2.18 -28.34
C GLY A 8 -11.91 -3.14 -27.21
N ASN A 9 -11.02 -4.05 -26.80
CA ASN A 9 -11.25 -4.99 -25.70
C ASN A 9 -10.70 -4.48 -24.37
N GLU A 10 -10.39 -3.19 -24.27
CA GLU A 10 -9.90 -2.59 -23.03
C GLU A 10 -11.02 -2.56 -21.98
N VAL A 11 -10.64 -2.77 -20.72
CA VAL A 11 -11.56 -2.67 -19.58
C VAL A 11 -11.33 -1.34 -18.87
N GLU A 12 -12.41 -0.68 -18.48
CA GLU A 12 -12.33 0.54 -17.69
C GLU A 12 -11.76 0.24 -16.30
N PHE A 13 -10.75 0.99 -15.89
CA PHE A 13 -10.16 0.86 -14.57
C PHE A 13 -11.01 1.59 -13.53
N SER A 14 -11.48 0.85 -12.53
CA SER A 14 -12.16 1.41 -11.36
C SER A 14 -11.31 1.19 -10.10
N MET A 15 -11.10 2.25 -9.32
CA MET A 15 -10.46 2.11 -8.01
C MET A 15 -11.34 1.28 -7.06
N PRO A 16 -10.74 0.42 -6.23
CA PRO A 16 -11.52 -0.39 -5.30
C PRO A 16 -12.12 0.51 -4.19
N SER A 17 -13.38 0.28 -3.85
CA SER A 17 -14.07 0.98 -2.75
C SER A 17 -13.64 0.48 -1.37
N GLN A 18 -13.06 -0.72 -1.31
CA GLN A 18 -12.55 -1.37 -0.11
C GLN A 18 -11.10 -1.79 -0.30
N CYS A 19 -10.33 -1.74 0.78
CA CYS A 19 -8.94 -2.13 0.76
C CYS A 19 -8.83 -3.64 0.50
N PRO A 20 -8.06 -4.08 -0.50
CA PRO A 20 -7.93 -5.51 -0.80
C PRO A 20 -7.16 -6.29 0.27
N VAL A 21 -6.55 -5.60 1.25
CA VAL A 21 -5.77 -6.23 2.33
C VAL A 21 -6.59 -6.37 3.61
N CYS A 22 -7.23 -5.28 4.07
CA CYS A 22 -7.93 -5.26 5.36
C CYS A 22 -9.44 -5.06 5.26
N GLY A 23 -9.99 -4.88 4.06
CA GLY A 23 -11.44 -4.66 3.84
C GLY A 23 -11.96 -3.27 4.23
N ALA A 24 -11.16 -2.42 4.86
CA ALA A 24 -11.59 -1.06 5.24
C ALA A 24 -11.90 -0.18 4.03
N TYR A 25 -12.70 0.87 4.23
CA TYR A 25 -13.03 1.81 3.15
C TYR A 25 -11.80 2.52 2.59
N VAL A 26 -11.81 2.71 1.28
CA VAL A 26 -10.83 3.52 0.55
C VAL A 26 -11.45 4.88 0.26
N VAL A 27 -10.73 5.94 0.60
CA VAL A 27 -11.15 7.32 0.38
C VAL A 27 -10.12 8.07 -0.43
N ARG A 28 -10.62 8.96 -1.28
CA ARG A 28 -9.83 9.99 -1.95
C ARG A 28 -10.21 11.32 -1.30
N GLU A 29 -9.24 11.95 -0.67
CA GLU A 29 -9.45 13.26 -0.06
C GLU A 29 -9.68 14.32 -1.14
N GLU A 30 -10.47 15.33 -0.80
CA GLU A 30 -10.80 16.40 -1.74
C GLU A 30 -9.52 17.13 -2.20
N GLY A 31 -9.37 17.28 -3.52
CA GLY A 31 -8.18 17.88 -4.12
C GLY A 31 -6.99 16.94 -4.29
N GLU A 32 -7.00 15.74 -3.71
CA GLU A 32 -5.89 14.80 -3.84
C GLU A 32 -6.03 13.87 -5.05
N ALA A 33 -4.90 13.36 -5.56
CA ALA A 33 -4.89 12.33 -6.60
C ALA A 33 -4.94 10.90 -6.02
N ALA A 34 -4.41 10.71 -4.81
CA ALA A 34 -4.24 9.40 -4.20
C ALA A 34 -5.50 8.93 -3.46
N TYR A 35 -5.79 7.64 -3.58
CA TYR A 35 -6.75 6.95 -2.74
C TYR A 35 -6.01 6.26 -1.60
N ARG A 36 -6.53 6.36 -0.37
CA ARG A 36 -5.92 5.78 0.82
C ARG A 36 -6.89 4.90 1.59
N CYS A 37 -6.33 3.86 2.19
CA CYS A 37 -7.01 2.97 3.12
C CYS A 37 -7.19 3.66 4.47
N THR A 38 -8.38 3.53 5.06
CA THR A 38 -8.72 4.09 6.39
C THR A 38 -8.52 3.12 7.56
N GLY A 39 -8.23 1.85 7.26
CA GLY A 39 -8.07 0.81 8.28
C GLY A 39 -6.89 1.07 9.22
N ILE A 40 -7.18 1.19 10.52
CA ILE A 40 -6.18 1.43 11.57
C ILE A 40 -5.27 0.21 11.77
N GLU A 41 -5.87 -0.98 11.74
CA GLU A 41 -5.19 -2.28 11.94
C GLU A 41 -4.75 -2.94 10.62
N CYS A 42 -4.59 -2.15 9.55
CA CYS A 42 -4.21 -2.69 8.25
C CYS A 42 -2.78 -3.24 8.27
N SER A 43 -2.61 -4.54 8.01
CA SER A 43 -1.31 -5.22 7.98
C SER A 43 -0.34 -4.59 6.97
N ALA A 44 -0.83 -4.19 5.79
CA ALA A 44 0.00 -3.49 4.80
C ALA A 44 0.50 -2.13 5.29
N GLN A 45 -0.32 -1.39 6.05
CA GLN A 45 0.12 -0.13 6.65
C GLN A 45 1.12 -0.36 7.77
N LEU A 46 0.90 -1.38 8.62
CA LEU A 46 1.83 -1.75 9.69
C LEU A 46 3.21 -2.10 9.12
N TYR A 47 3.26 -3.00 8.13
CA TYR A 47 4.48 -3.35 7.42
C TYR A 47 5.21 -2.11 6.89
N ARG A 48 4.49 -1.23 6.18
CA ARG A 48 5.11 -0.03 5.60
C ARG A 48 5.61 0.95 6.66
N LYS A 49 4.92 1.10 7.79
CA LYS A 49 5.34 1.93 8.93
C LYS A 49 6.66 1.42 9.52
N ILE A 50 6.78 0.11 9.76
CA ILE A 50 8.00 -0.49 10.32
C ILE A 50 9.16 -0.33 9.34
N VAL A 51 8.94 -0.61 8.05
CA VAL A 51 9.97 -0.44 7.00
C VAL A 51 10.45 1.02 6.94
N HIS A 52 9.52 1.99 6.98
CA HIS A 52 9.91 3.40 6.98
C HIS A 52 10.66 3.77 8.25
N PHE A 53 10.19 3.33 9.41
CA PHE A 53 10.84 3.59 10.70
C PHE A 53 12.28 3.06 10.76
N ALA A 54 12.51 1.84 10.27
CA ALA A 54 13.84 1.23 10.24
C ALA A 54 14.78 1.83 9.18
N SER A 55 14.25 2.59 8.22
CA SER A 55 15.02 3.10 7.08
C SER A 55 16.16 4.04 7.49
N ARG A 56 17.14 4.19 6.59
CA ARG A 56 18.33 5.04 6.78
C ARG A 56 17.99 6.50 7.10
N ASP A 57 16.94 7.03 6.47
CA ASP A 57 16.52 8.43 6.64
C ASP A 57 15.60 8.64 7.85
N ALA A 58 15.26 7.56 8.57
CA ALA A 58 14.49 7.60 9.81
C ALA A 58 15.37 7.21 11.00
N MET A 59 15.20 6.01 11.56
CA MET A 59 15.96 5.56 12.74
C MET A 59 17.26 4.83 12.40
N ASN A 60 17.52 4.57 11.12
CA ASN A 60 18.73 3.91 10.62
C ASN A 60 19.06 2.59 11.37
N ILE A 61 18.09 1.67 11.41
CA ILE A 61 18.26 0.37 12.08
C ILE A 61 18.85 -0.61 11.07
N GLU A 62 20.16 -0.73 11.07
CA GLU A 62 20.88 -1.66 10.20
C GLU A 62 20.49 -3.12 10.49
N GLY A 63 20.31 -3.90 9.43
CA GLY A 63 19.90 -5.30 9.52
C GLY A 63 18.38 -5.51 9.64
N LEU A 64 17.56 -4.47 9.94
CA LEU A 64 16.10 -4.60 9.96
C LEU A 64 15.49 -4.26 8.59
N GLY A 65 15.78 -5.11 7.60
CA GLY A 65 15.30 -4.94 6.23
C GLY A 65 13.89 -5.49 5.99
N PRO A 66 13.29 -5.19 4.81
CA PRO A 66 11.95 -5.64 4.42
C PRO A 66 11.68 -7.14 4.65
N ALA A 67 12.62 -8.01 4.26
CA ALA A 67 12.46 -9.47 4.40
C ALA A 67 12.39 -9.94 5.87
N ILE A 68 13.15 -9.31 6.77
CA ILE A 68 13.12 -9.66 8.19
C ILE A 68 11.81 -9.16 8.82
N ILE A 69 11.38 -7.94 8.46
CA ILE A 69 10.12 -7.37 8.94
C ILE A 69 8.93 -8.25 8.51
N GLU A 70 8.92 -8.74 7.27
CA GLU A 70 7.87 -9.63 6.78
C GLU A 70 7.78 -10.92 7.62
N VAL A 71 8.92 -11.58 7.88
CA VAL A 71 8.97 -12.78 8.73
C VAL A 71 8.55 -12.52 10.18
N LEU A 72 8.89 -11.36 10.74
CA LEU A 72 8.47 -10.98 12.09
C LEU A 72 6.94 -10.83 12.16
N LEU A 73 6.35 -10.12 11.20
CA LEU A 73 4.90 -9.92 11.13
C LEU A 73 4.14 -11.21 10.90
N GLU A 74 4.63 -12.10 10.03
CA GLU A 74 4.03 -13.43 9.81
C GLU A 74 4.02 -14.28 11.10
N LYS A 75 5.03 -14.10 11.97
CA LYS A 75 5.14 -14.79 13.26
C LYS A 75 4.38 -14.10 14.39
N GLY A 76 3.74 -12.96 14.13
CA GLY A 76 3.03 -12.18 15.15
C GLY A 76 3.96 -11.53 16.18
N LEU A 77 5.19 -11.19 15.77
CA LEU A 77 6.21 -10.51 16.58
C LEU A 77 6.36 -9.04 16.20
#